data_AF-A0A7X0DT68-F1
#
_entry.id   AF-A0A7X0DT68-F1
#
_cell.length_a   1.000
_cell.length_b   1.000
_cell.length_c   1.000
_cell.angle_alpha   90.00
_cell.angle_beta   90.00
_cell.angle_gamma   90.00
#
_symmetry.space_group_name_H-M   'P 1'
#
loop_
_entity.id
_entity.type
_entity.pdbx_description
1 polymer ?
#
loop_
_entity_poly.entity_id
_entity_poly.type
_entity_poly.pdbx_seq_one_letter_code
_entity_poly.pdbx_strand_id
1 'polypeptide(L)'
;MNGKADGPPDKEPGRLPKVLFPEGASPDAAEPSRQFTQPKVLFGSPRPPTPKGDKPRVLGAGEVRRRIPCSVETLRKIDAGAAVPVAAAALRIVDGTNLDDHYFDDVVRFGARLQTEHGRLAESELALADNEALARGRRLGAELLQRLGDLDPDRVFAVRGGVLKAIKALAAPRDPDSLFLQLYPDVQALAKELDALAPEIVAVAKRLRAVGKAYAALDRDLAAHILAARFLVDHVGGIQFSDRERQAHYTSQAEAIETRIASLSATKATIEMSMHTVAGLARHVDALGHAGDGLLREELPAWHAAYSAALTAARSAQSSAQAGTRSLLRDIHARILGKLRSEE
;
A
#
# COMPACT_ATOMS: atom_id res chain seq x y z
N MET A 1 -68.92 22.12 -2.82
CA MET A 1 -68.67 21.71 -4.23
C MET A 1 -68.55 22.96 -5.07
N ASN A 2 -67.63 22.92 -6.03
CA ASN A 2 -67.36 23.84 -7.15
C ASN A 2 -66.49 25.06 -6.87
N GLY A 3 -65.24 24.96 -7.34
CA GLY A 3 -64.40 26.09 -7.71
C GLY A 3 -64.46 26.40 -9.21
N LYS A 4 -63.90 27.56 -9.57
CA LYS A 4 -63.17 27.97 -10.81
C LYS A 4 -62.91 29.48 -10.64
N ALA A 5 -61.67 29.90 -10.45
CA ALA A 5 -60.68 30.27 -11.47
C ALA A 5 -61.03 31.60 -12.18
N ASP A 6 -60.24 32.64 -11.94
CA ASP A 6 -59.95 33.70 -12.91
C ASP A 6 -58.58 34.34 -12.62
N GLY A 7 -57.89 34.67 -13.72
CA GLY A 7 -56.46 34.96 -13.82
C GLY A 7 -56.01 36.38 -13.42
N PRO A 8 -54.76 36.76 -13.78
CA PRO A 8 -54.04 37.88 -13.17
C PRO A 8 -54.33 39.21 -13.89
N PRO A 9 -54.25 40.37 -13.20
CA PRO A 9 -54.22 41.66 -13.85
C PRO A 9 -52.79 42.12 -14.19
N ASP A 10 -52.75 42.96 -15.21
CA ASP A 10 -51.64 43.27 -16.11
C ASP A 10 -50.52 44.17 -15.53
N LYS A 11 -49.37 44.04 -16.21
CA LYS A 11 -48.14 44.81 -16.02
C LYS A 11 -48.30 46.27 -16.50
N GLU A 12 -48.01 47.24 -15.64
CA GLU A 12 -47.59 48.57 -16.08
C GLU A 12 -46.08 48.54 -16.47
N PRO A 13 -45.70 49.07 -17.64
CA PRO A 13 -44.33 49.02 -18.14
C PRO A 13 -43.52 50.21 -17.62
N GLY A 14 -42.28 49.98 -17.18
CA GLY A 14 -41.26 51.05 -17.18
C GLY A 14 -40.59 51.44 -15.86
N ARG A 15 -40.59 50.60 -14.82
CA ARG A 15 -39.66 50.77 -13.68
C ARG A 15 -38.65 49.63 -13.61
N LEU A 16 -37.52 49.83 -14.28
CA LEU A 16 -36.34 48.99 -14.09
C LEU A 16 -35.74 49.23 -12.69
N PRO A 17 -35.33 48.17 -11.96
CA PRO A 17 -34.73 48.31 -10.64
C PRO A 17 -33.35 48.96 -10.74
N LYS A 18 -33.05 49.82 -9.76
CA LYS A 18 -31.84 50.65 -9.66
C LYS A 18 -30.59 49.77 -9.51
N VAL A 19 -29.87 49.57 -10.61
CA VAL A 19 -28.56 48.90 -10.63
C VAL A 19 -27.55 49.82 -9.96
N LEU A 20 -26.90 49.34 -8.88
CA LEU A 20 -25.98 50.12 -8.05
C LEU A 20 -24.53 50.15 -8.56
N PHE A 21 -24.24 49.55 -9.70
CA PHE A 21 -22.90 49.57 -10.29
C PHE A 21 -22.99 49.65 -11.83
N PRO A 22 -22.74 50.82 -12.45
CA PRO A 22 -22.57 50.88 -13.90
C PRO A 22 -21.20 50.30 -14.28
N GLU A 23 -21.20 49.29 -15.16
CA GLU A 23 -20.03 48.88 -15.94
C GLU A 23 -19.67 50.01 -16.91
N GLY A 24 -18.49 50.61 -16.74
CA GLY A 24 -17.97 51.64 -17.64
C GLY A 24 -17.55 52.93 -16.97
N ALA A 25 -16.62 52.84 -16.01
CA ALA A 25 -15.81 53.98 -15.59
C ALA A 25 -14.41 53.47 -15.23
N SER A 26 -13.59 53.24 -16.25
CA SER A 26 -12.13 53.30 -16.10
C SER A 26 -11.72 54.75 -15.98
N PRO A 27 -10.95 55.14 -14.96
CA PRO A 27 -10.05 56.28 -15.04
C PRO A 27 -8.63 55.80 -15.29
N ASP A 28 -7.94 56.58 -16.11
CA ASP A 28 -6.61 56.40 -16.64
C ASP A 28 -5.49 56.16 -15.62
N ALA A 29 -4.47 55.47 -16.11
CA ALA A 29 -3.23 55.14 -15.45
C ALA A 29 -2.43 56.38 -15.02
N ALA A 30 -1.97 56.38 -13.77
CA ALA A 30 -0.79 57.13 -13.35
C ALA A 30 0.17 56.18 -12.59
N GLU A 31 1.33 55.94 -13.17
CA GLU A 31 2.51 55.33 -12.52
C GLU A 31 3.58 56.42 -12.27
N PRO A 32 4.65 56.17 -11.50
CA PRO A 32 4.74 55.39 -10.26
C PRO A 32 5.50 56.20 -9.17
N SER A 33 5.06 56.14 -7.91
CA SER A 33 5.93 56.51 -6.77
C SER A 33 6.36 55.25 -6.04
N ARG A 34 7.68 55.02 -6.03
CA ARG A 34 8.34 53.87 -5.41
C ARG A 34 8.09 53.86 -3.90
N GLN A 35 7.33 52.87 -3.42
CA GLN A 35 7.47 52.37 -2.05
C GLN A 35 7.34 50.85 -2.06
N PHE A 36 8.40 50.18 -1.58
CA PHE A 36 8.39 48.78 -1.24
C PHE A 36 7.36 48.55 -0.14
N THR A 37 6.23 47.94 -0.47
CA THR A 37 5.29 47.43 0.53
C THR A 37 4.76 46.10 0.07
N GLN A 38 5.02 45.09 0.91
CA GLN A 38 4.45 43.75 0.84
C GLN A 38 2.93 43.81 0.54
N PRO A 39 2.36 42.78 -0.13
CA PRO A 39 0.94 42.76 -0.41
C PRO A 39 0.15 42.83 0.90
N LYS A 40 -0.60 43.92 1.05
CA LYS A 40 -1.43 44.21 2.22
C LYS A 40 -2.65 43.29 2.14
N VAL A 41 -2.56 42.14 2.81
CA VAL A 41 -3.69 41.20 2.95
C VAL A 41 -4.82 41.96 3.67
N LEU A 42 -5.98 42.09 3.02
CA LEU A 42 -7.19 42.77 3.53
C LEU A 42 -7.88 42.03 4.68
N PHE A 43 -7.39 40.85 5.03
CA PHE A 43 -7.76 40.10 6.21
C PHE A 43 -6.56 40.10 7.15
N GLY A 44 -6.80 40.48 8.42
CA GLY A 44 -5.74 40.77 9.40
C GLY A 44 -4.60 39.74 9.43
N SER A 45 -3.42 40.21 9.84
CA SER A 45 -2.20 39.41 9.96
C SER A 45 -2.49 38.03 10.56
N PRO A 46 -1.94 36.92 10.01
CA PRO A 46 -2.15 35.58 10.55
C PRO A 46 -1.75 35.57 12.03
N ARG A 47 -2.74 35.62 12.92
CA ARG A 47 -2.49 35.42 14.34
C ARG A 47 -2.27 33.93 14.52
N PRO A 48 -1.15 33.50 15.13
CA PRO A 48 -1.00 32.10 15.51
C PRO A 48 -2.25 31.69 16.30
N PRO A 49 -2.81 30.49 16.05
CA PRO A 49 -3.98 30.04 16.77
C PRO A 49 -3.68 30.13 18.26
N THR A 50 -4.51 30.88 18.99
CA THR A 50 -4.40 31.02 20.44
C THR A 50 -4.23 29.63 21.06
N PRO A 51 -3.21 29.39 21.91
CA PRO A 51 -3.03 28.11 22.56
C PRO A 51 -4.36 27.68 23.21
N LYS A 52 -4.72 26.40 23.06
CA LYS A 52 -5.93 25.83 23.66
C LYS A 52 -5.88 26.11 25.16
N GLY A 53 -6.60 27.12 25.63
CA GLY A 53 -6.68 27.44 27.06
C GLY A 53 -7.42 26.35 27.82
N ASP A 54 -7.12 26.21 29.11
CA ASP A 54 -7.74 25.23 30.03
C ASP A 54 -9.23 25.50 30.35
N LYS A 55 -9.84 26.50 29.70
CA LYS A 55 -11.25 26.85 29.93
C LYS A 55 -12.15 26.15 28.92
N PRO A 56 -13.31 25.63 29.34
CA PRO A 56 -14.24 24.94 28.45
C PRO A 56 -14.75 25.91 27.36
N ARG A 57 -14.83 25.41 26.12
CA ARG A 57 -15.34 26.16 24.96
C ARG A 57 -16.79 25.77 24.70
N VAL A 58 -17.67 26.75 24.59
CA VAL A 58 -19.07 26.57 24.16
C VAL A 58 -19.08 26.36 22.65
N LEU A 59 -19.64 25.25 22.18
CA LEU A 59 -19.91 24.99 20.77
C LEU A 59 -21.27 24.26 20.67
N GLY A 60 -22.30 24.98 20.25
CA GLY A 60 -23.66 24.45 20.01
C GLY A 60 -24.54 24.38 21.25
N ALA A 61 -25.82 24.76 21.11
CA ALA A 61 -26.92 24.67 22.09
C ALA A 61 -26.77 25.38 23.46
N GLY A 62 -25.63 26.02 23.76
CA GLY A 62 -25.47 26.84 24.98
C GLY A 62 -25.01 26.07 26.23
N GLU A 63 -24.76 24.76 26.12
CA GLU A 63 -24.12 24.00 27.18
C GLU A 63 -22.58 24.08 27.10
N VAL A 64 -21.95 24.24 28.26
CA VAL A 64 -20.49 24.35 28.38
C VAL A 64 -19.90 22.94 28.33
N ARG A 65 -19.27 22.56 27.21
CA ARG A 65 -18.57 21.27 27.06
C ARG A 65 -17.51 21.12 28.14
N ARG A 66 -17.64 20.09 28.97
CA ARG A 66 -16.61 19.75 29.96
C ARG A 66 -15.56 18.88 29.30
N ARG A 67 -14.29 19.18 29.55
CA ARG A 67 -13.20 18.33 29.06
C ARG A 67 -13.24 17.00 29.81
N ILE A 68 -13.16 15.90 29.07
CA ILE A 68 -13.08 14.56 29.65
C ILE A 68 -11.72 14.44 30.36
N PRO A 69 -11.67 14.15 31.68
CA PRO A 69 -10.43 14.08 32.43
C PRO A 69 -9.63 12.84 32.03
N CYS A 70 -8.72 13.00 31.07
CA CYS A 70 -7.88 11.93 30.54
C CYS A 70 -6.40 12.32 30.59
N SER A 71 -5.54 11.35 30.89
CA SER A 71 -4.09 11.49 30.83
C SER A 71 -3.47 10.25 30.18
N VAL A 72 -2.23 10.38 29.71
CA VAL A 72 -1.46 9.24 29.18
C VAL A 72 -1.32 8.13 30.22
N GLU A 73 -1.16 8.49 31.50
CA GLU A 73 -1.09 7.52 32.59
C GLU A 73 -2.40 6.74 32.75
N THR A 74 -3.55 7.42 32.67
CA THR A 74 -4.85 6.75 32.74
C THR A 74 -5.06 5.80 31.56
N LEU A 75 -4.67 6.20 30.35
CA LEU A 75 -4.72 5.33 29.17
C LEU A 75 -3.82 4.09 29.33
N ARG A 76 -2.64 4.25 29.93
CA ARG A 76 -1.74 3.11 30.21
C ARG A 76 -2.21 2.21 31.36
N LYS A 77 -3.13 2.67 32.22
CA LYS A 77 -3.81 1.79 33.19
C LYS A 77 -4.81 0.85 32.49
N ILE A 78 -5.43 1.31 31.39
CA ILE A 78 -6.32 0.48 30.57
C ILE A 78 -5.53 -0.52 29.74
N ASP A 79 -4.41 -0.07 29.16
CA ASP A 79 -3.51 -0.94 28.41
C ASP A 79 -2.05 -0.64 28.76
N ALA A 80 -1.48 -1.45 29.65
CA ALA A 80 -0.10 -1.33 30.10
C ALA A 80 0.92 -1.56 28.97
N GLY A 81 0.53 -2.32 27.94
CA GLY A 81 1.35 -2.61 26.77
C GLY A 81 1.33 -1.50 25.71
N ALA A 82 0.45 -0.50 25.85
CA ALA A 82 0.32 0.57 24.86
C ALA A 82 1.63 1.37 24.71
N ALA A 83 2.15 1.41 23.48
CA ALA A 83 3.30 2.22 23.13
C ALA A 83 3.01 3.71 23.35
N VAL A 84 4.02 4.49 23.76
CA VAL A 84 3.88 5.93 24.07
C VAL A 84 3.21 6.73 22.94
N PRO A 85 3.57 6.54 21.64
CA PRO A 85 2.90 7.25 20.55
C PRO A 85 1.42 6.90 20.41
N VAL A 86 1.03 5.65 20.70
CA VAL A 86 -0.36 5.18 20.65
C VAL A 86 -1.17 5.82 21.78
N ALA A 87 -0.64 5.82 23.01
CA ALA A 87 -1.30 6.47 24.14
C ALA A 87 -1.44 7.99 23.95
N ALA A 88 -0.42 8.66 23.39
CA ALA A 88 -0.50 10.08 23.04
C ALA A 88 -1.52 10.38 21.93
N ALA A 89 -1.64 9.49 20.94
CA ALA A 89 -2.67 9.59 19.90
C ALA A 89 -4.08 9.35 20.48
N ALA A 90 -4.23 8.35 21.35
CA ALA A 90 -5.48 8.05 22.05
C ALA A 90 -5.96 9.25 22.89
N LEU A 91 -5.06 9.91 23.63
CA LEU A 91 -5.40 11.13 24.37
C LEU A 91 -5.95 12.24 23.46
N ARG A 92 -5.33 12.45 22.28
CA ARG A 92 -5.82 13.44 21.31
C ARG A 92 -7.20 13.09 20.76
N ILE A 93 -7.51 11.79 20.62
CA ILE A 93 -8.83 11.32 20.19
C ILE A 93 -9.86 11.60 21.29
N VAL A 94 -9.57 11.24 22.54
CA VAL A 94 -10.44 11.53 23.70
C VAL A 94 -10.71 13.04 23.85
N ASP A 95 -9.67 13.87 23.72
CA ASP A 95 -9.81 15.33 23.74
C ASP A 95 -10.68 15.86 22.58
N GLY A 96 -10.69 15.13 21.46
CA GLY A 96 -11.49 15.45 20.28
C GLY A 96 -12.97 15.09 20.44
N THR A 97 -13.28 13.97 21.10
CA THR A 97 -14.63 13.40 21.19
C THR A 97 -15.56 14.24 22.06
N ASN A 98 -16.73 14.58 21.50
CA ASN A 98 -17.82 15.21 22.22
C ASN A 98 -18.89 14.19 22.63
N LEU A 99 -18.92 13.82 23.91
CA LEU A 99 -19.98 12.98 24.47
C LEU A 99 -21.24 13.77 24.85
N ASP A 100 -21.22 15.09 24.75
CA ASP A 100 -22.38 15.93 25.06
C ASP A 100 -23.24 16.19 23.79
N ASP A 101 -22.92 15.54 22.66
CA ASP A 101 -23.64 15.71 21.40
C ASP A 101 -24.94 14.89 21.37
N HIS A 102 -26.07 15.57 21.15
CA HIS A 102 -27.38 14.94 21.00
C HIS A 102 -27.52 14.07 19.75
N TYR A 103 -26.68 14.26 18.73
CA TYR A 103 -26.75 13.51 17.46
C TYR A 103 -25.84 12.29 17.41
N PHE A 104 -25.00 12.06 18.44
CA PHE A 104 -24.10 10.92 18.54
C PHE A 104 -23.09 10.84 17.38
N ASP A 105 -22.82 11.92 16.63
CA ASP A 105 -22.07 11.83 15.36
C ASP A 105 -20.63 11.35 15.61
N ASP A 106 -19.99 11.89 16.63
CA ASP A 106 -18.63 11.52 17.06
C ASP A 106 -18.54 10.05 17.51
N VAL A 107 -19.62 9.49 18.07
CA VAL A 107 -19.69 8.12 18.57
C VAL A 107 -20.01 7.14 17.45
N VAL A 108 -21.02 7.42 16.64
CA VAL A 108 -21.45 6.55 15.54
C VAL A 108 -20.35 6.46 14.47
N ARG A 109 -19.68 7.57 14.17
CA ARG A 109 -18.58 7.63 13.18
C ARG A 109 -17.21 7.32 13.78
N PHE A 110 -17.14 6.92 15.05
CA PHE A 110 -15.88 6.73 15.75
C PHE A 110 -14.98 5.72 14.99
N GLY A 111 -13.83 6.20 14.50
CA GLY A 111 -12.89 5.40 13.72
C GLY A 111 -13.38 4.94 12.33
N ALA A 112 -14.55 5.38 11.85
CA ALA A 112 -15.10 4.95 10.55
C ALA A 112 -14.15 5.24 9.38
N ARG A 113 -13.48 6.40 9.40
CA ARG A 113 -12.45 6.77 8.42
C ARG A 113 -11.31 5.74 8.30
N LEU A 114 -10.97 5.06 9.40
CA LEU A 114 -9.91 4.05 9.41
C LEU A 114 -10.34 2.80 8.66
N GLN A 115 -11.63 2.45 8.74
CA GLN A 115 -12.20 1.32 8.01
C GLN A 115 -12.36 1.64 6.52
N THR A 116 -12.69 2.89 6.18
CA THR A 116 -12.63 3.37 4.79
C THR A 116 -11.22 3.30 4.24
N GLU A 117 -10.23 3.76 5.01
CA GLU A 117 -8.82 3.68 4.61
C GLU A 117 -8.35 2.24 4.46
N HIS A 118 -8.76 1.35 5.37
CA HIS A 118 -8.52 -0.09 5.24
C HIS A 118 -9.06 -0.63 3.92
N GLY A 119 -10.30 -0.31 3.55
CA GLY A 119 -10.89 -0.70 2.27
C GLY A 119 -10.08 -0.22 1.08
N ARG A 120 -9.67 1.06 1.08
CA ARG A 120 -8.82 1.64 0.03
C ARG A 120 -7.45 0.95 -0.09
N LEU A 121 -6.84 0.59 1.05
CA LEU A 121 -5.58 -0.14 1.07
C LEU A 121 -5.74 -1.57 0.56
N ALA A 122 -6.82 -2.26 0.92
CA ALA A 122 -7.13 -3.60 0.44
C ALA A 122 -7.36 -3.62 -1.09
N GLU A 123 -8.06 -2.62 -1.63
CA GLU A 123 -8.20 -2.45 -3.08
C GLU A 123 -6.85 -2.19 -3.76
N SER A 124 -5.99 -1.37 -3.14
CA SER A 124 -4.65 -1.08 -3.64
C SER A 124 -3.74 -2.33 -3.62
N GLU A 125 -3.84 -3.14 -2.56
CA GLU A 125 -3.15 -4.41 -2.43
C GLU A 125 -3.60 -5.40 -3.52
N LEU A 126 -4.91 -5.57 -3.71
CA LEU A 126 -5.46 -6.45 -4.73
C LEU A 126 -5.01 -6.04 -6.14
N ALA A 127 -5.09 -4.74 -6.46
CA ALA A 127 -4.65 -4.23 -7.75
C ALA A 127 -3.14 -4.44 -8.02
N LEU A 128 -2.32 -4.51 -6.97
CA LEU A 128 -0.89 -4.83 -7.10
C LEU A 128 -0.66 -6.35 -7.21
N ALA A 129 -1.46 -7.16 -6.53
CA ALA A 129 -1.40 -8.62 -6.64
C ALA A 129 -1.79 -9.10 -8.04
N ASP A 130 -2.81 -8.48 -8.65
CA ASP A 130 -3.31 -8.78 -10.00
C ASP A 130 -2.54 -8.03 -11.11
N ASN A 131 -1.36 -7.50 -10.80
CA ASN A 131 -0.60 -6.72 -11.76
C ASN A 131 -0.08 -7.58 -12.93
N GLU A 132 -0.38 -7.16 -14.16
CA GLU A 132 -0.04 -7.90 -15.38
C GLU A 132 1.47 -8.09 -15.56
N ALA A 133 2.29 -7.09 -15.21
CA ALA A 133 3.74 -7.20 -15.32
C ALA A 133 4.29 -8.28 -14.39
N LEU A 134 3.73 -8.44 -13.19
CA LEU A 134 4.07 -9.54 -12.29
C LEU A 134 3.66 -10.89 -12.88
N ALA A 135 2.43 -11.00 -13.39
CA ALA A 135 1.93 -12.23 -13.98
C ALA A 135 2.76 -12.65 -15.22
N ARG A 136 3.15 -11.68 -16.06
CA ARG A 136 4.03 -11.91 -17.20
C ARG A 136 5.44 -12.27 -16.76
N GLY A 137 6.01 -11.55 -15.80
CA GLY A 137 7.35 -11.83 -15.27
C GLY A 137 7.46 -13.24 -14.66
N ARG A 138 6.45 -13.68 -13.89
CA ARG A 138 6.41 -15.05 -13.35
C ARG A 138 6.35 -16.10 -14.45
N ARG A 139 5.52 -15.89 -15.48
CA ARG A 139 5.43 -16.79 -16.64
C ARG A 139 6.76 -16.89 -17.38
N LEU A 140 7.36 -15.74 -17.73
CA LEU A 140 8.65 -15.69 -18.41
C LEU A 140 9.76 -16.34 -17.58
N GLY A 141 9.79 -16.09 -16.27
CA GLY A 141 10.75 -16.73 -15.35
C GLY A 141 10.58 -18.25 -15.31
N ALA A 142 9.34 -18.75 -15.23
CA ALA A 142 9.05 -20.19 -15.25
C ALA A 142 9.41 -20.85 -16.60
N GLU A 143 9.08 -20.20 -17.71
CA GLU A 143 9.45 -20.66 -19.05
C GLU A 143 10.97 -20.68 -19.23
N LEU A 144 11.67 -19.63 -18.79
CA LEU A 144 13.13 -19.56 -18.82
C LEU A 144 13.77 -20.67 -17.98
N LEU A 145 13.27 -20.91 -16.77
CA LEU A 145 13.69 -22.01 -15.90
C LEU A 145 13.47 -23.38 -16.58
N GLN A 146 12.36 -23.56 -17.27
CA GLN A 146 12.07 -24.77 -18.02
C GLN A 146 13.08 -24.97 -19.16
N ARG A 147 13.30 -23.95 -20.00
CA ARG A 147 14.25 -24.03 -21.13
C ARG A 147 15.69 -24.28 -20.68
N LEU A 148 16.10 -23.64 -19.57
CA LEU A 148 17.40 -23.93 -18.97
C LEU A 148 17.45 -25.35 -18.42
N GLY A 149 16.39 -25.84 -17.77
CA GLY A 149 16.31 -27.23 -17.31
C GLY A 149 16.35 -28.28 -18.43
N ASP A 150 15.80 -27.96 -19.60
CA ASP A 150 15.91 -28.80 -20.80
C ASP A 150 17.36 -28.85 -21.33
N LEU A 151 18.15 -27.79 -21.07
CA LEU A 151 19.57 -27.66 -21.38
C LEU A 151 20.47 -27.97 -20.18
N ASP A 152 19.99 -28.78 -19.22
CA ASP A 152 20.78 -29.20 -18.06
C ASP A 152 22.06 -29.95 -18.53
N PRO A 153 23.27 -29.42 -18.22
CA PRO A 153 24.52 -30.02 -18.65
C PRO A 153 24.69 -31.48 -18.21
N ASP A 154 24.16 -31.88 -17.05
CA ASP A 154 24.28 -33.24 -16.56
C ASP A 154 23.38 -34.23 -17.32
N ARG A 155 22.27 -33.74 -17.90
CA ARG A 155 21.40 -34.53 -18.77
C ARG A 155 21.94 -34.58 -20.20
N VAL A 156 22.31 -33.43 -20.74
CA VAL A 156 22.71 -33.29 -22.14
C VAL A 156 24.05 -33.97 -22.43
N PHE A 157 25.01 -33.92 -21.50
CA PHE A 157 26.34 -34.52 -21.68
C PHE A 157 26.51 -35.88 -20.97
N ALA A 158 25.42 -36.54 -20.57
CA ALA A 158 25.47 -37.84 -19.90
C ALA A 158 26.14 -38.90 -20.79
N VAL A 159 27.30 -39.42 -20.36
CA VAL A 159 28.06 -40.45 -21.08
C VAL A 159 27.41 -41.84 -20.87
N ARG A 160 27.19 -42.60 -21.95
CA ARG A 160 26.88 -44.05 -21.90
C ARG A 160 28.06 -44.81 -21.32
N GLY A 161 28.06 -45.09 -20.02
CA GLY A 161 29.10 -45.92 -19.41
C GLY A 161 28.75 -46.41 -18.01
N GLY A 162 28.33 -47.67 -17.89
CA GLY A 162 27.92 -48.33 -16.64
C GLY A 162 26.38 -48.45 -16.50
N VAL A 163 25.88 -49.51 -15.85
CA VAL A 163 24.45 -49.90 -15.83
C VAL A 163 23.51 -48.79 -15.33
N LEU A 164 23.93 -47.99 -14.33
CA LEU A 164 23.16 -46.83 -13.83
C LEU A 164 23.27 -45.58 -14.74
N LYS A 165 24.39 -45.40 -15.44
CA LYS A 165 24.58 -44.31 -16.42
C LYS A 165 23.93 -44.63 -17.77
N ALA A 166 23.73 -45.91 -18.09
CA ALA A 166 23.01 -46.37 -19.28
C ALA A 166 21.54 -45.94 -19.25
N ILE A 167 20.90 -45.93 -18.07
CA ILE A 167 19.52 -45.46 -17.91
C ILE A 167 19.42 -43.94 -18.13
N LYS A 168 20.36 -43.15 -17.57
CA LYS A 168 20.43 -41.69 -17.82
C LYS A 168 20.75 -41.35 -19.28
N ALA A 169 21.59 -42.15 -19.93
CA ALA A 169 21.99 -41.95 -21.33
C ALA A 169 20.96 -42.45 -22.37
N LEU A 170 19.86 -43.09 -21.94
CA LEU A 170 18.68 -43.34 -22.78
C LEU A 170 17.77 -42.11 -22.88
N ALA A 171 17.81 -41.22 -21.88
CA ALA A 171 17.10 -39.94 -21.86
C ALA A 171 17.94 -38.77 -22.42
N ALA A 172 19.23 -38.99 -22.68
CA ALA A 172 20.11 -37.98 -23.28
C ALA A 172 19.68 -37.70 -24.74
N PRO A 173 19.61 -36.42 -25.16
CA PRO A 173 19.32 -36.06 -26.54
C PRO A 173 20.30 -36.74 -27.49
N ARG A 174 19.79 -37.29 -28.60
CA ARG A 174 20.64 -37.92 -29.63
C ARG A 174 21.60 -36.93 -30.30
N ASP A 175 21.30 -35.64 -30.23
CA ASP A 175 22.12 -34.56 -30.77
C ASP A 175 22.09 -33.32 -29.84
N PRO A 176 23.06 -33.19 -28.92
CA PRO A 176 23.23 -32.03 -28.04
C PRO A 176 23.40 -30.70 -28.76
N ASP A 177 24.00 -30.70 -29.95
CA ASP A 177 24.28 -29.49 -30.71
C ASP A 177 23.00 -28.91 -31.33
N SER A 178 22.21 -29.76 -31.98
CA SER A 178 20.90 -29.37 -32.52
C SER A 178 19.96 -28.91 -31.42
N LEU A 179 19.96 -29.57 -30.25
CA LEU A 179 19.13 -29.15 -29.12
C LEU A 179 19.52 -27.75 -28.62
N PHE A 180 20.82 -27.48 -28.47
CA PHE A 180 21.31 -26.18 -28.03
C PHE A 180 21.00 -25.07 -29.03
N LEU A 181 21.24 -25.31 -30.33
CA LEU A 181 20.92 -24.36 -31.39
C LEU A 181 19.42 -24.05 -31.48
N GLN A 182 18.57 -25.02 -31.15
CA GLN A 182 17.12 -24.86 -31.14
C GLN A 182 16.64 -24.04 -29.93
N LEU A 183 17.14 -24.34 -28.72
CA LEU A 183 16.59 -23.78 -27.48
C LEU A 183 17.29 -22.50 -27.00
N TYR A 184 18.56 -22.27 -27.36
CA TYR A 184 19.29 -21.08 -26.93
C TYR A 184 18.67 -19.75 -27.41
N PRO A 185 18.18 -19.62 -28.65
CA PRO A 185 17.50 -18.40 -29.09
C PRO A 185 16.28 -18.06 -28.23
N ASP A 186 15.50 -19.09 -27.83
CA ASP A 186 14.33 -18.92 -26.96
C ASP A 186 14.76 -18.46 -25.56
N VAL A 187 15.82 -19.07 -24.99
CA VAL A 187 16.42 -18.62 -23.71
C VAL A 187 16.82 -17.14 -23.78
N GLN A 188 17.45 -16.72 -24.87
CA GLN A 188 17.87 -15.33 -25.05
C GLN A 188 16.68 -14.39 -25.21
N ALA A 189 15.64 -14.79 -25.94
CA ALA A 189 14.42 -14.00 -26.12
C ALA A 189 13.68 -13.81 -24.79
N LEU A 190 13.44 -14.90 -24.05
CA LEU A 190 12.79 -14.87 -22.74
C LEU A 190 13.54 -13.98 -21.74
N ALA A 191 14.86 -14.07 -21.70
CA ALA A 191 15.67 -13.22 -20.83
C ALA A 191 15.60 -11.74 -21.22
N LYS A 192 15.54 -11.41 -22.53
CA LYS A 192 15.34 -10.03 -23.02
C LYS A 192 14.00 -9.47 -22.60
N GLU A 193 12.94 -10.26 -22.71
CA GLU A 193 11.61 -9.84 -22.27
C GLU A 193 11.54 -9.66 -20.75
N LEU A 194 12.20 -10.52 -19.98
CA LEU A 194 12.25 -10.40 -18.52
C LEU A 194 13.02 -9.13 -18.07
N ASP A 195 14.16 -8.83 -18.69
CA ASP A 195 14.93 -7.59 -18.43
C ASP A 195 14.13 -6.33 -18.79
N ALA A 196 13.39 -6.38 -19.90
CA ALA A 196 12.53 -5.26 -20.31
C ALA A 196 11.39 -5.00 -19.30
N LEU A 197 10.90 -6.03 -18.60
CA LEU A 197 9.87 -5.89 -17.55
C LEU A 197 10.44 -5.47 -16.19
N ALA A 198 11.74 -5.58 -15.97
CA ALA A 198 12.35 -5.32 -14.66
C ALA A 198 12.00 -3.92 -14.08
N PRO A 199 12.00 -2.81 -14.84
CA PRO A 199 11.63 -1.50 -14.31
C PRO A 199 10.19 -1.45 -13.77
N GLU A 200 9.25 -2.13 -14.43
CA GLU A 200 7.86 -2.19 -14.01
C GLU A 200 7.71 -3.03 -12.73
N ILE A 201 8.40 -4.17 -12.65
CA ILE A 201 8.42 -5.04 -11.48
C ILE A 201 8.99 -4.30 -10.26
N VAL A 202 10.08 -3.53 -10.44
CA VAL A 202 10.66 -2.67 -9.40
C VAL A 202 9.68 -1.58 -8.95
N ALA A 203 8.92 -0.98 -9.87
CA ALA A 203 7.90 -0.01 -9.54
C ALA A 203 6.78 -0.62 -8.69
N VAL A 204 6.35 -1.85 -9.01
CA VAL A 204 5.37 -2.62 -8.22
C VAL A 204 5.91 -2.92 -6.82
N ALA A 205 7.18 -3.37 -6.71
CA ALA A 205 7.82 -3.60 -5.41
C ALA A 205 7.81 -2.34 -4.52
N LYS A 206 8.13 -1.17 -5.09
CA LYS A 206 8.09 0.10 -4.37
C LYS A 206 6.69 0.44 -3.89
N ARG A 207 5.66 0.19 -4.71
CA ARG A 207 4.25 0.42 -4.33
C ARG A 207 3.81 -0.53 -3.22
N LEU A 208 4.16 -1.81 -3.28
CA LEU A 208 3.88 -2.78 -2.21
C LEU A 208 4.49 -2.36 -0.87
N ARG A 209 5.76 -1.90 -0.87
CA ARG A 209 6.38 -1.36 0.34
C ARG A 209 5.65 -0.13 0.89
N ALA A 210 5.11 0.73 0.02
CA ALA A 210 4.32 1.88 0.44
C ALA A 210 2.98 1.45 1.07
N VAL A 211 2.30 0.46 0.49
CA VAL A 211 1.09 -0.15 1.06
C VAL A 211 1.39 -0.78 2.43
N GLY A 212 2.48 -1.54 2.56
CA GLY A 212 2.88 -2.13 3.84
C GLY A 212 3.15 -1.07 4.93
N LYS A 213 3.79 0.05 4.58
CA LYS A 213 3.97 1.19 5.49
C LYS A 213 2.63 1.84 5.88
N ALA A 214 1.69 1.95 4.94
CA ALA A 214 0.37 2.51 5.21
C ALA A 214 -0.43 1.61 6.16
N TYR A 215 -0.42 0.28 5.97
CA TYR A 215 -1.02 -0.66 6.92
C TYR A 215 -0.40 -0.55 8.33
N ALA A 216 0.93 -0.43 8.45
CA ALA A 216 1.58 -0.24 9.75
C ALA A 216 1.23 1.10 10.43
N ALA A 217 0.92 2.14 9.66
CA ALA A 217 0.38 3.39 10.20
C ALA A 217 -1.06 3.21 10.66
N LEU A 218 -1.90 2.59 9.83
CA LEU A 218 -3.30 2.32 10.11
C LEU A 218 -3.49 1.42 11.35
N ASP A 219 -2.62 0.42 11.52
CA ASP A 219 -2.62 -0.46 12.70
C ASP A 219 -2.40 0.32 14.02
N ARG A 220 -1.45 1.25 14.01
CA ARG A 220 -1.18 2.14 15.15
C ARG A 220 -2.33 3.10 15.42
N ASP A 221 -2.93 3.64 14.36
CA ASP A 221 -4.09 4.53 14.49
C ASP A 221 -5.31 3.78 15.02
N LEU A 222 -5.57 2.54 14.59
CA LEU A 222 -6.62 1.68 15.13
C LEU A 222 -6.38 1.36 16.61
N ALA A 223 -5.14 0.99 16.97
CA ALA A 223 -4.79 0.75 18.37
C ALA A 223 -5.09 1.98 19.24
N ALA A 224 -4.77 3.19 18.74
CA ALA A 224 -5.06 4.43 19.45
C ALA A 224 -6.58 4.70 19.57
N HIS A 225 -7.37 4.44 18.52
CA HIS A 225 -8.83 4.61 18.57
C HIS A 225 -9.47 3.58 19.51
N ILE A 226 -9.05 2.32 19.46
CA ILE A 226 -9.54 1.26 20.38
C ILE A 226 -9.22 1.63 21.82
N LEU A 227 -8.00 2.09 22.12
CA LEU A 227 -7.61 2.51 23.46
C LEU A 227 -8.42 3.71 23.96
N ALA A 228 -8.59 4.73 23.10
CA ALA A 228 -9.42 5.89 23.41
C ALA A 228 -10.89 5.49 23.67
N ALA A 229 -11.45 4.61 22.85
CA ALA A 229 -12.81 4.12 23.00
C ALA A 229 -13.00 3.34 24.31
N ARG A 230 -12.07 2.44 24.65
CA ARG A 230 -12.09 1.70 25.93
C ARG A 230 -12.07 2.66 27.12
N PHE A 231 -11.27 3.73 27.03
CA PHE A 231 -11.26 4.78 28.04
C PHE A 231 -12.59 5.53 28.13
N LEU A 232 -13.20 5.89 27.00
CA LEU A 232 -14.48 6.61 27.00
C LEU A 232 -15.60 5.75 27.62
N VAL A 233 -15.63 4.45 27.32
CA VAL A 233 -16.57 3.50 27.92
C VAL A 233 -16.37 3.39 29.43
N ASP A 234 -15.13 3.18 29.88
CA ASP A 234 -14.78 3.11 31.30
C ASP A 234 -15.14 4.43 32.04
N HIS A 235 -14.84 5.57 31.41
CA HIS A 235 -15.16 6.89 31.95
C HIS A 235 -16.67 7.08 32.13
N VAL A 236 -17.47 6.74 31.14
CA VAL A 236 -18.93 6.83 31.23
C VAL A 236 -19.48 5.88 32.30
N GLY A 237 -18.98 4.64 32.36
CA GLY A 237 -19.38 3.66 33.37
C GLY A 237 -19.06 4.09 34.80
N GLY A 238 -18.02 4.91 34.99
CA GLY A 238 -17.62 5.47 36.28
C GLY A 238 -18.42 6.69 36.74
N ILE A 239 -19.25 7.30 35.87
CA ILE A 239 -20.05 8.48 36.21
C ILE A 239 -21.45 8.08 36.67
N GLN A 240 -21.88 8.63 37.81
CA GLN A 240 -23.27 8.57 38.25
C GLN A 240 -23.96 9.91 37.97
N PHE A 241 -24.99 9.89 37.14
CA PHE A 241 -25.83 11.05 36.90
C PHE A 241 -27.07 10.99 37.79
N SER A 242 -27.42 12.12 38.41
CA SER A 242 -28.65 12.26 39.21
C SER A 242 -29.91 12.25 38.33
N ASP A 243 -29.77 12.59 37.06
CA ASP A 243 -30.83 12.60 36.06
C ASP A 243 -30.82 11.28 35.25
N ARG A 244 -31.99 10.62 35.23
CA ARG A 244 -32.19 9.33 34.55
C ARG A 244 -32.08 9.46 33.03
N GLU A 245 -32.55 10.56 32.45
CA GLU A 245 -32.47 10.76 30.99
C GLU A 245 -31.02 10.96 30.56
N ARG A 246 -30.29 11.80 31.30
CA ARG A 246 -28.85 11.96 31.12
C ARG A 246 -28.09 10.66 31.30
N GLN A 247 -28.39 9.88 32.34
CA GLN A 247 -27.78 8.56 32.54
C GLN A 247 -28.01 7.65 31.32
N ALA A 248 -29.26 7.55 30.85
CA ALA A 248 -29.59 6.73 29.68
C ALA A 248 -28.88 7.20 28.40
N HIS A 249 -28.74 8.51 28.21
CA HIS A 249 -28.04 9.10 27.06
C HIS A 249 -26.56 8.69 27.02
N TYR A 250 -25.82 8.84 28.12
CA TYR A 250 -24.40 8.42 28.15
C TYR A 250 -24.25 6.90 28.09
N THR A 251 -25.13 6.13 28.76
CA THR A 251 -25.13 4.66 28.64
C THR A 251 -25.28 4.22 27.18
N SER A 252 -26.22 4.81 26.44
CA SER A 252 -26.41 4.51 25.01
C SER A 252 -25.18 4.88 24.16
N GLN A 253 -24.51 6.00 24.46
CA GLN A 253 -23.25 6.34 23.80
C GLN A 253 -22.14 5.34 24.13
N ALA A 254 -22.02 4.88 25.38
CA ALA A 254 -21.04 3.88 25.76
C ALA A 254 -21.28 2.55 25.01
N GLU A 255 -22.51 2.06 24.93
CA GLU A 255 -22.88 0.86 24.17
C GLU A 255 -22.55 1.00 22.67
N ALA A 256 -22.80 2.18 22.09
CA ALA A 256 -22.44 2.46 20.72
C ALA A 256 -20.91 2.47 20.53
N ILE A 257 -20.14 3.06 21.45
CA ILE A 257 -18.68 3.02 21.45
C ILE A 257 -18.17 1.57 21.58
N GLU A 258 -18.76 0.75 22.45
CA GLU A 258 -18.42 -0.68 22.59
C GLU A 258 -18.61 -1.45 21.28
N THR A 259 -19.72 -1.20 20.58
CA THR A 259 -19.96 -1.76 19.25
C THR A 259 -18.86 -1.33 18.26
N ARG A 260 -18.42 -0.06 18.33
CA ARG A 260 -17.30 0.43 17.53
C ARG A 260 -15.97 -0.22 17.93
N ILE A 261 -15.71 -0.48 19.22
CA ILE A 261 -14.51 -1.20 19.68
C ILE A 261 -14.45 -2.59 19.04
N ALA A 262 -15.55 -3.34 19.06
CA ALA A 262 -15.61 -4.66 18.45
C ALA A 262 -15.34 -4.59 16.94
N SER A 263 -15.98 -3.65 16.24
CA SER A 263 -15.80 -3.44 14.80
C SER A 263 -14.35 -3.05 14.44
N LEU A 264 -13.75 -2.11 15.17
CA LEU A 264 -12.36 -1.67 14.94
C LEU A 264 -11.35 -2.77 15.29
N SER A 265 -11.62 -3.58 16.32
CA SER A 265 -10.77 -4.71 16.69
C SER A 265 -10.79 -5.80 15.61
N ALA A 266 -11.95 -6.07 15.01
CA ALA A 266 -12.06 -6.96 13.86
C ALA A 266 -11.27 -6.43 12.65
N THR A 267 -11.35 -5.12 12.36
CA THR A 267 -10.53 -4.49 11.30
C THR A 267 -9.03 -4.56 11.60
N LYS A 268 -8.62 -4.43 12.87
CA LYS A 268 -7.21 -4.58 13.27
C LYS A 268 -6.69 -5.98 12.95
N ALA A 269 -7.46 -7.02 13.26
CA ALA A 269 -7.09 -8.41 12.95
C ALA A 269 -6.95 -8.66 11.43
N THR A 270 -7.80 -8.04 10.60
CA THR A 270 -7.67 -8.15 9.14
C THR A 270 -6.42 -7.45 8.61
N ILE A 271 -6.06 -6.30 9.19
CA ILE A 271 -4.83 -5.58 8.82
C ILE A 271 -3.58 -6.40 9.14
N GLU A 272 -3.54 -7.08 10.28
CA GLU A 272 -2.42 -7.96 10.62
C GLU A 272 -2.23 -9.02 9.54
N MET A 273 -3.29 -9.65 9.05
CA MET A 273 -3.23 -10.59 7.92
C MET A 273 -2.73 -9.92 6.63
N SER A 274 -3.30 -8.78 6.25
CA SER A 274 -2.88 -8.02 5.05
C SER A 274 -1.40 -7.59 5.10
N MET A 275 -0.89 -7.22 6.28
CA MET A 275 0.54 -6.91 6.44
C MET A 275 1.44 -8.11 6.13
N HIS A 276 1.05 -9.31 6.55
CA HIS A 276 1.78 -10.53 6.23
C HIS A 276 1.70 -10.84 4.73
N THR A 277 0.52 -10.72 4.13
CA THR A 277 0.31 -10.92 2.68
C THR A 277 1.16 -9.97 1.85
N VAL A 278 1.12 -8.66 2.15
CA VAL A 278 1.93 -7.65 1.46
C VAL A 278 3.42 -7.90 1.64
N ALA A 279 3.86 -8.32 2.83
CA ALA A 279 5.26 -8.66 3.07
C ALA A 279 5.72 -9.88 2.25
N GLY A 280 4.88 -10.91 2.16
CA GLY A 280 5.14 -12.09 1.32
C GLY A 280 5.20 -11.71 -0.17
N LEU A 281 4.21 -10.97 -0.65
CA LEU A 281 4.18 -10.51 -2.03
C LEU A 281 5.38 -9.62 -2.36
N ALA A 282 5.77 -8.70 -1.47
CA ALA A 282 6.95 -7.85 -1.67
C ALA A 282 8.24 -8.66 -1.81
N ARG A 283 8.44 -9.72 -0.99
CA ARG A 283 9.61 -10.61 -1.11
C ARG A 283 9.66 -11.30 -2.47
N HIS A 284 8.54 -11.86 -2.93
CA HIS A 284 8.48 -12.53 -4.23
C HIS A 284 8.69 -11.56 -5.40
N VAL A 285 8.12 -10.36 -5.33
CA VAL A 285 8.30 -9.34 -6.36
C VAL A 285 9.74 -8.83 -6.38
N ASP A 286 10.36 -8.65 -5.22
CA ASP A 286 11.78 -8.29 -5.15
C ASP A 286 12.66 -9.40 -5.74
N ALA A 287 12.43 -10.67 -5.39
CA ALA A 287 13.17 -11.79 -5.96
C ALA A 287 13.04 -11.82 -7.50
N LEU A 288 11.82 -11.64 -8.01
CA LEU A 288 11.57 -11.58 -9.45
C LEU A 288 12.27 -10.39 -10.13
N GLY A 289 12.29 -9.22 -9.49
CA GLY A 289 12.97 -8.04 -9.99
C GLY A 289 14.49 -8.24 -10.12
N HIS A 290 15.11 -8.95 -9.18
CA HIS A 290 16.55 -9.23 -9.19
C HIS A 290 16.92 -10.48 -10.01
N ALA A 291 15.95 -11.33 -10.37
CA ALA A 291 16.20 -12.55 -11.14
C ALA A 291 16.83 -12.25 -12.52
N GLY A 292 16.51 -11.10 -13.11
CA GLY A 292 17.07 -10.64 -14.40
C GLY A 292 18.41 -9.90 -14.30
N ASP A 293 18.83 -9.46 -13.11
CA ASP A 293 19.97 -8.55 -12.95
C ASP A 293 21.27 -9.15 -13.51
N GLY A 294 21.86 -8.58 -14.56
CA GLY A 294 23.10 -9.12 -15.13
C GLY A 294 22.95 -10.46 -15.87
N LEU A 295 21.74 -11.02 -15.95
CA LEU A 295 21.46 -12.26 -16.68
C LEU A 295 21.83 -12.12 -18.15
N LEU A 296 21.38 -11.04 -18.81
CA LEU A 296 21.63 -10.80 -20.24
C LEU A 296 23.06 -10.36 -20.56
N ARG A 297 23.66 -9.55 -19.68
CA ARG A 297 24.93 -8.88 -19.97
C ARG A 297 26.14 -9.72 -19.60
N GLU A 298 26.01 -10.59 -18.60
CA GLU A 298 27.13 -11.33 -18.02
C GLU A 298 26.87 -12.84 -18.03
N GLU A 299 25.77 -13.29 -17.44
CA GLU A 299 25.58 -14.71 -17.15
C GLU A 299 25.24 -15.54 -18.39
N LEU A 300 24.31 -15.08 -19.24
CA LEU A 300 23.95 -15.80 -20.47
C LEU A 300 25.08 -15.84 -21.51
N PRO A 301 25.82 -14.74 -21.78
CA PRO A 301 26.99 -14.81 -22.65
C PRO A 301 28.07 -15.77 -22.14
N ALA A 302 28.36 -15.74 -20.83
CA ALA A 302 29.32 -16.66 -20.22
C ALA A 302 28.85 -18.12 -20.31
N TRP A 303 27.55 -18.34 -20.06
CA TRP A 303 26.93 -19.64 -20.17
C TRP A 303 26.96 -20.17 -21.61
N HIS A 304 26.61 -19.36 -22.60
CA HIS A 304 26.69 -19.72 -24.02
C HIS A 304 28.10 -20.10 -24.45
N ALA A 305 29.11 -19.33 -24.02
CA ALA A 305 30.51 -19.62 -24.33
C ALA A 305 30.95 -20.96 -23.70
N ALA A 306 30.63 -21.18 -22.42
CA ALA A 306 30.93 -22.43 -21.73
C ALA A 306 30.20 -23.64 -22.35
N TYR A 307 28.93 -23.46 -22.75
CA TYR A 307 28.13 -24.49 -23.40
C TYR A 307 28.69 -24.87 -24.76
N SER A 308 29.00 -23.87 -25.59
CA SER A 308 29.60 -24.05 -26.92
C SER A 308 30.99 -24.72 -26.83
N ALA A 309 31.80 -24.35 -25.84
CA ALA A 309 33.08 -24.99 -25.57
C ALA A 309 32.90 -26.46 -25.14
N ALA A 310 31.90 -26.77 -24.31
CA ALA A 310 31.60 -28.13 -23.89
C ALA A 310 31.13 -29.02 -25.06
N LEU A 311 30.28 -28.48 -25.94
CA LEU A 311 29.86 -29.12 -27.19
C LEU A 311 31.07 -29.41 -28.11
N THR A 312 31.94 -28.42 -28.31
CA THR A 312 33.17 -28.58 -29.11
C THR A 312 34.09 -29.64 -28.52
N ALA A 313 34.35 -29.58 -27.21
CA ALA A 313 35.19 -30.55 -26.52
C ALA A 313 34.61 -31.98 -26.57
N ALA A 314 33.28 -32.13 -26.54
CA ALA A 314 32.61 -33.42 -26.69
C ALA A 314 32.91 -34.07 -28.06
N ARG A 315 33.06 -33.28 -29.13
CA ARG A 315 33.43 -33.76 -30.47
C ARG A 315 34.90 -34.16 -30.59
N SER A 316 35.80 -33.51 -29.84
CA SER A 316 37.26 -33.64 -30.02
C SER A 316 37.96 -34.77 -29.24
N ALA A 317 37.20 -35.64 -28.54
CA ALA A 317 37.71 -36.82 -27.82
C ALA A 317 38.84 -36.59 -26.77
N GLN A 318 39.12 -35.36 -26.34
CA GLN A 318 40.15 -35.06 -25.33
C GLN A 318 39.58 -35.09 -23.90
N SER A 319 39.96 -36.10 -23.11
CA SER A 319 39.36 -36.42 -21.81
C SER A 319 39.60 -35.38 -20.69
N SER A 320 40.79 -34.77 -20.60
CA SER A 320 41.12 -33.83 -19.51
C SER A 320 40.52 -32.44 -19.72
N ALA A 321 40.55 -31.93 -20.96
CA ALA A 321 39.92 -30.66 -21.32
C ALA A 321 38.40 -30.71 -21.20
N GLN A 322 37.77 -31.86 -21.46
CA GLN A 322 36.34 -32.07 -21.27
C GLN A 322 35.89 -31.94 -19.80
N ALA A 323 36.70 -32.39 -18.83
CA ALA A 323 36.32 -32.37 -17.42
C ALA A 323 36.26 -30.93 -16.86
N GLY A 324 37.26 -30.10 -17.18
CA GLY A 324 37.32 -28.70 -16.74
C GLY A 324 36.19 -27.84 -17.32
N THR A 325 35.94 -27.94 -18.63
CA THR A 325 34.89 -27.17 -19.31
C THR A 325 33.48 -27.57 -18.83
N ARG A 326 33.25 -28.86 -18.54
CA ARG A 326 31.96 -29.32 -17.99
C ARG A 326 31.73 -28.84 -16.57
N SER A 327 32.77 -28.78 -15.73
CA SER A 327 32.63 -28.24 -14.37
C SER A 327 32.22 -26.77 -14.41
N LEU A 328 32.93 -25.95 -15.19
CA LEU A 328 32.63 -24.52 -15.34
C LEU A 328 31.19 -24.30 -15.87
N LEU A 329 30.76 -25.09 -16.86
CA LEU A 329 29.41 -25.01 -17.39
C LEU A 329 28.36 -25.32 -16.31
N ARG A 330 28.55 -26.39 -15.52
CA ARG A 330 27.64 -26.72 -14.42
C ARG A 330 27.58 -25.62 -13.38
N ASP A 331 28.71 -25.02 -13.02
CA ASP A 331 28.77 -23.97 -12.01
C ASP A 331 28.00 -22.73 -12.46
N ILE A 332 28.20 -22.29 -13.71
CA ILE A 332 27.45 -21.16 -14.29
C ILE A 332 25.96 -21.50 -14.40
N HIS A 333 25.63 -22.71 -14.85
CA HIS A 333 24.25 -23.15 -15.01
C HIS A 333 23.50 -23.22 -13.67
N ALA A 334 24.12 -23.80 -12.64
CA ALA A 334 23.56 -23.87 -11.30
C ALA A 334 23.37 -22.47 -10.69
N ARG A 335 24.31 -21.54 -10.94
CA ARG A 335 24.17 -20.15 -10.49
C ARG A 335 22.97 -19.45 -11.12
N ILE A 336 22.80 -19.57 -12.45
CA ILE A 336 21.64 -18.99 -13.15
C ILE A 336 20.33 -19.60 -12.64
N LEU A 337 20.27 -20.92 -12.50
CA LEU A 337 19.09 -21.59 -11.97
C LEU A 337 18.78 -21.18 -10.54
N GLY A 338 19.79 -21.10 -9.66
CA GLY A 338 19.61 -20.68 -8.27
C GLY A 338 19.04 -19.28 -8.16
N LYS A 339 19.51 -18.36 -8.99
CA LYS A 339 19.04 -16.97 -9.03
C LYS A 339 17.61 -16.83 -9.56
N LEU A 340 17.26 -17.58 -10.60
CA LEU A 340 15.90 -17.59 -11.15
C LEU A 340 14.91 -18.32 -10.23
N ARG A 341 15.39 -19.26 -9.41
CA ARG A 341 14.61 -19.96 -8.38
C ARG A 341 14.49 -19.20 -7.07
N SER A 342 15.17 -18.05 -6.91
CA SER A 342 15.36 -17.38 -5.61
C SER A 342 14.10 -17.43 -4.73
N GLU A 343 14.34 -17.98 -3.54
CA GLU A 343 13.57 -18.99 -2.81
C GLU A 343 12.13 -18.63 -2.37
N GLU A 344 11.30 -19.68 -2.33
CA GLU A 344 10.06 -19.79 -1.53
C GLU A 344 10.27 -19.43 -0.06
#